data_AF-A0A6L4Z3Y6-F1
#
_entry.id   AF-A0A6L4Z3Y6-F1
#
_cell.length_a   1.000
_cell.length_b   1.000
_cell.length_c   1.000
_cell.angle_alpha   90.00
_cell.angle_beta   90.00
_cell.angle_gamma   90.00
#
_symmetry.space_group_name_H-M   'P 1'
#
loop_
_entity.id
_entity.type
_entity.pdbx_description
1 polymer ?
#
loop_
_entity_poly.entity_id
_entity_poly.type
_entity_poly.pdbx_seq_one_letter_code
_entity_poly.pdbx_strand_id
1 'polypeptide(L)'
;SEIVEEFAFGTPIKVFRGVEVTTDLGHLLVYGLDQKQWQPFENKSGLAIQELIEYVRGCGGVCVPAHPFRFQSPSVGDKLETLIGIFAIEGYNGKSDIEENRLAWEQAQKLNLKLIGGSDAHVIGDVGKCVTEFPKYIETMIDLVEQLKTGAFQAKYLF
;
A
#
# COMPACT_ATOMS: atom_id res chain seq x y z
N SER A 1 -11.72 -11.98 -10.57
CA SER A 1 -11.10 -10.64 -10.69
C SER A 1 -11.59 -9.85 -11.89
N GLU A 2 -12.15 -10.49 -12.94
CA GLU A 2 -12.85 -9.79 -14.06
C GLU A 2 -14.09 -9.00 -13.61
N ILE A 3 -14.84 -9.51 -12.63
CA ILE A 3 -16.10 -8.93 -12.16
C ILE A 3 -15.97 -7.48 -11.67
N VAL A 4 -14.86 -7.10 -11.02
CA VAL A 4 -14.72 -5.76 -10.41
C VAL A 4 -14.33 -4.70 -11.44
N GLU A 5 -13.50 -5.06 -12.43
CA GLU A 5 -13.19 -4.18 -13.56
C GLU A 5 -14.42 -3.95 -14.43
N GLU A 6 -15.29 -4.95 -14.56
CA GLU A 6 -16.59 -4.84 -15.22
C GLU A 6 -17.54 -3.88 -14.48
N PHE A 7 -17.57 -3.89 -13.14
CA PHE A 7 -18.36 -2.93 -12.35
C PHE A 7 -17.90 -1.47 -12.50
N ALA A 8 -16.62 -1.24 -12.78
CA ALA A 8 -16.09 0.09 -13.01
C ALA A 8 -16.39 0.60 -14.43
N PHE A 9 -16.71 -0.30 -15.37
CA PHE A 9 -16.96 0.03 -16.77
C PHE A 9 -18.14 0.99 -16.91
N GLY A 10 -17.91 2.10 -17.63
CA GLY A 10 -18.93 3.15 -17.81
C GLY A 10 -19.07 4.12 -16.63
N THR A 11 -18.25 3.98 -15.58
CA THR A 11 -18.17 4.94 -14.47
C THR A 11 -16.92 5.83 -14.62
N PRO A 12 -16.87 7.01 -13.96
CA PRO A 12 -15.63 7.79 -13.88
C PRO A 12 -14.57 7.20 -12.94
N ILE A 13 -14.86 6.06 -12.30
CA ILE A 13 -14.00 5.42 -11.31
C ILE A 13 -13.06 4.44 -12.01
N LYS A 14 -11.76 4.54 -11.70
CA LYS A 14 -10.75 3.55 -12.10
C LYS A 14 -10.52 2.58 -10.95
N VAL A 15 -10.45 1.29 -11.27
CA VAL A 15 -10.14 0.23 -10.30
C VAL A 15 -8.81 -0.39 -10.65
N PHE A 16 -7.92 -0.43 -9.66
CA PHE A 16 -6.60 -1.02 -9.75
C PHE A 16 -6.51 -2.21 -8.79
N ARG A 17 -5.87 -3.29 -9.24
CA ARG A 17 -5.67 -4.48 -8.41
C ARG A 17 -4.49 -4.30 -7.45
N GLY A 18 -4.74 -4.54 -6.18
CA GLY A 18 -3.71 -4.68 -5.16
C GLY A 18 -4.03 -5.86 -4.25
N VAL A 19 -3.05 -6.30 -3.48
CA VAL A 19 -3.21 -7.34 -2.47
C VAL A 19 -2.58 -6.85 -1.17
N GLU A 20 -3.30 -6.94 -0.06
CA GLU A 20 -2.71 -6.83 1.28
C GLU A 20 -2.25 -8.22 1.71
N VAL A 21 -0.94 -8.37 1.95
CA VAL A 21 -0.32 -9.63 2.33
C VAL A 21 0.09 -9.56 3.80
N THR A 22 -0.37 -10.52 4.60
CA THR A 22 0.16 -10.72 5.95
C THR A 22 1.53 -11.40 5.87
N THR A 23 2.56 -10.71 6.35
CA THR A 23 3.95 -11.18 6.40
C THR A 23 4.37 -11.52 7.83
N ASP A 24 5.61 -11.98 8.01
CA ASP A 24 6.23 -12.23 9.31
C ASP A 24 6.40 -10.97 10.18
N LEU A 25 6.52 -9.78 9.56
CA LEU A 25 6.69 -8.51 10.27
C LEU A 25 5.44 -7.63 10.30
N GLY A 26 4.46 -7.83 9.42
CA GLY A 26 3.26 -7.01 9.37
C GLY A 26 2.52 -7.09 8.05
N HIS A 27 1.60 -6.17 7.81
CA HIS A 27 0.86 -6.14 6.55
C HIS A 27 1.60 -5.34 5.47
N LEU A 28 1.54 -5.85 4.24
CA LEU A 28 2.20 -5.27 3.09
C LEU A 28 1.21 -5.13 1.94
N LEU A 29 0.98 -3.90 1.47
CA LEU A 29 0.26 -3.65 0.23
C LEU A 29 1.20 -3.92 -0.95
N VAL A 30 0.73 -4.75 -1.89
CA VAL A 30 1.48 -5.14 -3.09
C VAL A 30 0.71 -4.72 -4.33
N TYR A 31 1.39 -4.00 -5.22
CA TYR A 31 0.85 -3.52 -6.50
C TYR A 31 1.76 -3.90 -7.67
N GLY A 32 1.15 -4.15 -8.84
CA GLY A 32 1.88 -4.38 -10.09
C GLY A 32 2.28 -5.83 -10.36
N LEU A 33 1.71 -6.81 -9.66
CA LEU A 33 1.87 -8.24 -9.97
C LEU A 33 0.64 -8.78 -10.70
N ASP A 34 0.86 -9.56 -11.75
CA ASP A 34 -0.17 -10.36 -12.41
C ASP A 34 -0.40 -11.71 -11.71
N GLN A 35 -1.44 -12.42 -12.13
CA GLN A 35 -1.83 -13.70 -11.52
C GLN A 35 -0.74 -14.78 -11.60
N LYS A 36 0.05 -14.83 -12.67
CA LYS A 36 1.13 -15.83 -12.81
C LYS A 36 2.29 -15.50 -11.88
N GLN A 37 2.57 -14.21 -11.69
CA GLN A 37 3.61 -13.74 -10.78
C GLN A 37 3.28 -14.03 -9.30
N TRP A 38 2.02 -14.26 -8.95
CA TRP A 38 1.59 -14.68 -7.61
C TRP A 38 1.73 -16.19 -7.33
N GLN A 39 1.86 -17.03 -8.36
CA GLN A 39 1.94 -18.50 -8.20
C GLN A 39 2.97 -18.99 -7.18
N PRO A 40 4.17 -18.39 -7.03
CA PRO A 40 5.14 -18.82 -6.02
C PRO A 40 4.67 -18.70 -4.55
N PHE A 41 3.55 -18.00 -4.31
CA PHE A 41 3.03 -17.68 -2.99
C PHE A 41 1.64 -18.24 -2.69
N GLU A 42 0.93 -18.85 -3.67
CA GLU A 42 -0.49 -19.26 -3.54
C GLU A 42 -0.81 -20.17 -2.34
N ASN A 43 0.18 -20.88 -1.79
CA ASN A 43 0.02 -21.76 -0.63
C ASN A 43 1.04 -21.50 0.49
N LYS A 44 1.64 -20.32 0.52
CA LYS A 44 2.61 -19.94 1.55
C LYS A 44 1.94 -19.08 2.61
N SER A 45 2.23 -19.39 3.87
CA SER A 45 1.92 -18.54 5.02
C SER A 45 3.21 -18.04 5.66
N GLY A 46 3.14 -16.91 6.36
CA GLY A 46 4.30 -16.34 7.05
C GLY A 46 5.43 -15.94 6.10
N LEU A 47 5.08 -15.27 5.00
CA LEU A 47 6.08 -14.78 4.04
C LEU A 47 7.05 -13.82 4.72
N ALA A 48 8.34 -14.00 4.49
CA ALA A 48 9.35 -13.04 4.90
C ALA A 48 9.16 -11.74 4.11
N ILE A 49 8.88 -10.64 4.81
CA ILE A 49 8.55 -9.35 4.18
C ILE A 49 9.64 -8.87 3.21
N GLN A 50 10.92 -9.05 3.56
CA GLN A 50 12.04 -8.59 2.74
C GLN A 50 12.17 -9.39 1.44
N GLU A 51 12.00 -10.72 1.51
CA GLU A 51 11.99 -11.58 0.31
C GLU A 51 10.84 -11.22 -0.64
N LEU A 52 9.67 -10.92 -0.07
CA LEU A 52 8.51 -10.50 -0.86
C LEU A 52 8.75 -9.14 -1.53
N ILE A 53 9.33 -8.17 -0.81
CA ILE A 53 9.71 -6.86 -1.38
C ILE A 53 10.69 -7.03 -2.55
N GLU A 54 11.72 -7.84 -2.37
CA GLU A 54 12.73 -8.10 -3.41
C GLU A 54 12.13 -8.76 -4.65
N TYR A 55 11.30 -9.79 -4.45
CA TYR A 55 10.61 -10.45 -5.55
C TYR A 55 9.69 -9.49 -6.31
N VAL A 56 8.84 -8.75 -5.61
CA VAL A 56 7.89 -7.80 -6.22
C VAL A 56 8.63 -6.74 -7.03
N ARG A 57 9.73 -6.20 -6.49
CA ARG A 57 10.58 -5.24 -7.21
C ARG A 57 11.21 -5.85 -8.46
N GLY A 58 11.69 -7.09 -8.38
CA GLY A 58 12.23 -7.84 -9.52
C GLY A 58 11.20 -8.05 -10.64
N CYS A 59 9.92 -8.14 -10.28
CA CYS A 59 8.80 -8.19 -11.22
C CYS A 59 8.33 -6.80 -11.71
N GLY A 60 8.96 -5.72 -11.25
CA GLY A 60 8.59 -4.35 -11.61
C GLY A 60 7.45 -3.75 -10.79
N GLY A 61 6.93 -4.45 -9.78
CA GLY A 61 5.89 -3.95 -8.87
C GLY A 61 6.43 -3.02 -7.77
N VAL A 62 5.56 -2.71 -6.80
CA VAL A 62 5.91 -1.93 -5.60
C VAL A 62 5.22 -2.52 -4.37
N CYS A 63 5.92 -2.45 -3.25
CA CYS A 63 5.40 -2.79 -1.93
C CYS A 63 5.32 -1.54 -1.05
N VAL A 64 4.26 -1.47 -0.24
CA VAL A 64 4.05 -0.39 0.73
C VAL A 64 3.62 -1.02 2.05
N PRO A 65 4.41 -0.90 3.13
CA PRO A 65 3.98 -1.30 4.47
C PRO A 65 2.64 -0.64 4.84
N ALA A 66 1.64 -1.48 5.13
CA ALA A 66 0.31 -1.04 5.54
C ALA A 66 0.33 -0.69 7.03
N HIS A 67 -0.37 0.39 7.41
CA HIS A 67 -0.59 0.82 8.80
C HIS A 67 0.56 0.44 9.76
N PRO A 68 1.80 0.90 9.51
CA PRO A 68 3.02 0.28 10.02
C PRO A 68 3.19 0.41 11.54
N PHE A 69 2.37 1.22 12.23
CA PHE A 69 2.40 1.39 13.68
C PHE A 69 1.06 1.05 14.34
N ARG A 70 0.15 0.33 13.66
CA ARG A 70 -1.13 -0.06 14.26
C ARG A 70 -0.93 -1.04 15.40
N PHE A 71 -1.47 -0.75 16.57
CA PHE A 71 -1.26 -1.56 17.78
C PHE A 71 -2.13 -2.82 17.82
N GLN A 72 -3.27 -2.81 17.14
CA GLN A 72 -4.25 -3.89 17.16
C GLN A 72 -4.13 -4.85 15.96
N SER A 73 -3.06 -4.74 15.17
CA SER A 73 -2.84 -5.56 13.98
C SER A 73 -1.35 -5.84 13.78
N PRO A 74 -0.98 -6.88 13.00
CA PRO A 74 0.41 -7.11 12.64
C PRO A 74 0.98 -5.89 11.90
N SER A 75 1.93 -5.22 12.52
CA SER A 75 2.52 -3.97 12.03
C SER A 75 4.05 -4.03 12.17
N VAL A 76 4.75 -3.49 11.16
CA VAL A 76 6.21 -3.58 11.06
C VAL A 76 6.93 -2.79 12.16
N GLY A 77 6.34 -1.69 12.61
CA GLY A 77 6.86 -0.81 13.64
C GLY A 77 8.27 -0.30 13.32
N ASP A 78 9.12 -0.25 14.35
CA ASP A 78 10.49 0.23 14.23
C ASP A 78 11.34 -0.59 13.26
N LYS A 79 10.99 -1.85 13.01
CA LYS A 79 11.68 -2.71 12.02
C LYS A 79 11.53 -2.20 10.59
N LEU A 80 10.73 -1.16 10.35
CA LEU A 80 10.71 -0.45 9.08
C LEU A 80 12.12 -0.02 8.64
N GLU A 81 13.00 0.32 9.59
CA GLU A 81 14.39 0.70 9.31
C GLU A 81 15.24 -0.42 8.69
N THR A 82 14.81 -1.68 8.82
CA THR A 82 15.52 -2.83 8.26
C THR A 82 15.07 -3.17 6.85
N LEU A 83 13.96 -2.57 6.36
CA LEU A 83 13.41 -2.90 5.05
C LEU A 83 14.14 -2.15 3.93
N ILE A 84 14.53 -2.89 2.90
CA ILE A 84 15.23 -2.35 1.73
C ILE A 84 14.31 -2.43 0.51
N GLY A 85 14.24 -1.33 -0.24
CA GLY A 85 13.52 -1.29 -1.53
C GLY A 85 12.05 -0.86 -1.42
N ILE A 86 11.65 -0.24 -0.32
CA ILE A 86 10.37 0.46 -0.23
C ILE A 86 10.54 1.94 -0.59
N PHE A 87 9.50 2.54 -1.17
CA PHE A 87 9.49 3.97 -1.56
C PHE A 87 8.55 4.79 -0.67
N ALA A 88 7.54 4.14 -0.10
CA ALA A 88 6.51 4.75 0.70
C ALA A 88 6.01 3.80 1.77
N ILE A 89 5.31 4.35 2.75
CA ILE A 89 4.51 3.63 3.75
C ILE A 89 3.10 4.24 3.83
N GLU A 90 2.13 3.48 4.31
CA GLU A 90 0.80 4.02 4.61
C GLU A 90 0.82 4.73 5.98
N GLY A 91 0.98 6.05 5.97
CA GLY A 91 0.95 6.84 7.21
C GLY A 91 -0.30 7.70 7.39
N TYR A 92 -1.25 7.59 6.46
CA TYR A 92 -2.60 8.14 6.61
C TYR A 92 -3.59 7.01 6.42
N ASN A 93 -3.87 6.27 7.50
CA ASN A 93 -4.85 5.20 7.46
C ASN A 93 -6.14 5.66 8.20
N GLY A 94 -7.28 5.55 7.51
CA GLY A 94 -8.59 6.01 8.01
C GLY A 94 -9.17 5.21 9.17
N LYS A 95 -8.59 4.05 9.48
CA LYS A 95 -8.91 3.20 10.64
C LYS A 95 -7.88 3.31 11.77
N SER A 96 -6.73 3.91 11.52
CA SER A 96 -5.71 4.14 12.54
C SER A 96 -6.00 5.40 13.34
N ASP A 97 -5.60 5.39 14.60
CA ASP A 97 -5.72 6.57 15.45
C ASP A 97 -4.64 7.63 15.13
N ILE A 98 -4.76 8.79 15.77
CA ILE A 98 -3.87 9.93 15.54
C ILE A 98 -2.42 9.59 15.90
N GLU A 99 -2.19 8.81 16.95
CA GLU A 99 -0.85 8.47 17.39
C GLU A 99 -0.20 7.43 16.48
N GLU A 100 -0.94 6.42 16.04
CA GLU A 100 -0.48 5.43 15.06
C GLU A 100 -0.06 6.12 13.75
N ASN A 101 -0.87 7.05 13.23
CA ASN A 101 -0.55 7.81 12.04
C ASN A 101 0.62 8.80 12.27
N ARG A 102 0.72 9.42 13.47
CA ARG A 102 1.85 10.29 13.83
C ARG A 102 3.17 9.51 13.84
N LEU A 103 3.20 8.32 14.43
CA LEU A 103 4.39 7.46 14.46
C LEU A 103 4.83 7.07 13.04
N ALA A 104 3.88 6.69 12.18
CA ALA A 104 4.16 6.42 10.78
C ALA A 104 4.77 7.65 10.07
N TRP A 105 4.18 8.83 10.28
CA TRP A 105 4.69 10.07 9.71
C TRP A 105 6.13 10.38 10.15
N GLU A 106 6.41 10.29 11.46
CA GLU A 106 7.73 10.55 12.02
C GLU A 106 8.79 9.59 11.49
N GLN A 107 8.45 8.30 11.37
CA GLN A 107 9.37 7.31 10.85
C GLN A 107 9.62 7.50 9.35
N ALA A 108 8.61 7.86 8.57
CA ALA A 108 8.80 8.20 7.16
C ALA A 108 9.77 9.37 6.97
N GLN A 109 9.68 10.41 7.80
CA GLN A 109 10.62 11.54 7.74
C GLN A 109 12.06 11.11 8.03
N LYS A 110 12.27 10.29 9.08
CA LYS A 110 13.61 9.79 9.45
C LYS A 110 14.24 8.94 8.34
N LEU A 111 13.44 8.12 7.67
CA LEU A 111 13.89 7.19 6.63
C LEU A 111 13.84 7.79 5.21
N ASN A 112 13.45 9.06 5.07
CA ASN A 112 13.20 9.72 3.78
C ASN A 112 12.24 8.93 2.86
N LEU A 113 11.22 8.32 3.46
CA LEU A 113 10.15 7.59 2.77
C LEU A 113 8.96 8.53 2.51
N LYS A 114 8.18 8.20 1.49
CA LYS A 114 6.93 8.90 1.19
C LYS A 114 5.77 8.32 1.98
N LEU A 115 4.69 9.08 2.04
CA LEU A 115 3.47 8.71 2.76
C LEU A 115 2.34 8.56 1.74
N ILE A 116 1.69 7.39 1.74
CA ILE A 116 0.40 7.20 1.08
C ILE A 116 -0.73 7.28 2.10
N GLY A 117 -1.94 7.52 1.59
CA GLY A 117 -3.17 7.46 2.35
C GLY A 117 -4.15 6.44 1.80
N GLY A 118 -4.78 5.70 2.69
CA GLY A 118 -5.76 4.65 2.41
C GLY A 118 -6.88 4.64 3.45
N SER A 119 -8.11 4.47 3.00
CA SER A 119 -9.26 4.48 3.91
C SER A 119 -9.38 3.24 4.79
N ASP A 120 -8.80 2.11 4.36
CA ASP A 120 -8.95 0.81 5.04
C ASP A 120 -10.43 0.48 5.33
N ALA A 121 -11.25 0.72 4.30
CA ALA A 121 -12.69 0.80 4.44
C ALA A 121 -13.31 -0.60 4.54
N HIS A 122 -13.97 -0.87 5.66
CA HIS A 122 -14.73 -2.10 5.90
C HIS A 122 -16.25 -1.85 5.85
N VAL A 123 -16.66 -0.58 5.86
CA VAL A 123 -18.05 -0.12 5.65
C VAL A 123 -18.06 1.09 4.72
N ILE A 124 -19.21 1.36 4.09
CA ILE A 124 -19.36 2.45 3.10
C ILE A 124 -18.94 3.82 3.66
N GLY A 125 -19.26 4.09 4.93
CA GLY A 125 -18.92 5.37 5.58
C GLY A 125 -17.42 5.61 5.82
N ASP A 126 -16.57 4.60 5.60
CA ASP A 126 -15.11 4.77 5.71
C ASP A 126 -14.47 5.17 4.37
N VAL A 127 -15.17 4.97 3.24
CA VAL A 127 -14.62 5.19 1.90
C VAL A 127 -14.13 6.63 1.76
N GLY A 128 -12.85 6.77 1.40
CA GLY A 128 -12.23 8.06 1.14
C GLY A 128 -11.79 8.85 2.38
N LYS A 129 -11.89 8.31 3.61
CA LYS A 129 -11.39 9.01 4.82
C LYS A 129 -9.95 9.50 4.68
N CYS A 130 -9.09 8.67 4.10
CA CYS A 130 -7.75 9.03 3.67
C CYS A 130 -7.57 8.64 2.20
N VAL A 131 -6.79 9.43 1.47
CA VAL A 131 -6.49 9.22 0.06
C VAL A 131 -5.05 9.56 -0.27
N THR A 132 -4.58 9.06 -1.41
CA THR A 132 -3.33 9.48 -2.04
C THR A 132 -3.67 10.30 -3.29
N GLU A 133 -3.31 11.58 -3.28
CA GLU A 133 -3.49 12.49 -4.41
C GLU A 133 -2.26 12.44 -5.31
N PHE A 134 -2.49 12.13 -6.59
CA PHE A 134 -1.46 12.11 -7.62
C PHE A 134 -1.55 13.39 -8.47
N PRO A 135 -0.41 13.98 -8.90
CA PRO A 135 -0.38 15.18 -9.72
C PRO A 135 -0.81 14.93 -11.17
N LYS A 136 -0.88 13.66 -11.58
CA LYS A 136 -1.31 13.23 -12.91
C LYS A 136 -2.46 12.24 -12.75
N TYR A 137 -3.32 12.21 -13.76
CA TYR A 137 -4.33 11.17 -13.86
C TYR A 137 -3.65 9.81 -14.07
N ILE A 138 -4.09 8.80 -13.31
CA ILE A 138 -3.57 7.44 -13.36
C ILE A 138 -4.50 6.63 -14.25
N GLU A 139 -4.00 6.22 -15.42
CA GLU A 139 -4.81 5.47 -16.40
C GLU A 139 -4.64 3.95 -16.22
N THR A 140 -3.40 3.53 -15.91
CA THR A 140 -3.01 2.12 -15.87
C THR A 140 -2.33 1.73 -14.55
N MET A 141 -2.25 0.43 -14.29
CA MET A 141 -1.46 -0.11 -13.17
C MET A 141 0.03 0.29 -13.26
N ILE A 142 0.56 0.37 -14.48
CA ILE A 142 1.95 0.80 -14.71
C ILE A 142 2.12 2.25 -14.24
N ASP A 143 1.20 3.15 -14.62
CA ASP A 143 1.23 4.55 -14.18
C ASP A 143 1.18 4.65 -12.65
N LEU A 144 0.32 3.86 -11.99
CA LEU A 144 0.22 3.83 -10.53
C LEU A 144 1.56 3.44 -9.89
N VAL A 145 2.14 2.33 -10.35
CA VAL A 145 3.40 1.80 -9.83
C VAL A 145 4.55 2.78 -10.07
N GLU A 146 4.63 3.38 -11.26
CA GLU A 146 5.65 4.38 -11.58
C GLU A 146 5.52 5.61 -10.66
N GLN A 147 4.30 6.14 -10.49
CA GLN A 147 4.08 7.28 -9.61
C GLN A 147 4.43 6.98 -8.17
N LEU A 148 4.06 5.80 -7.66
CA LEU A 148 4.43 5.34 -6.31
C LEU A 148 5.95 5.26 -6.12
N LYS A 149 6.71 4.89 -7.17
CA LYS A 149 8.17 4.88 -7.15
C LYS A 149 8.79 6.29 -7.18
N THR A 150 8.17 7.23 -7.89
CA THR A 150 8.71 8.61 -7.98
C THR A 150 8.55 9.39 -6.67
N GLY A 151 7.54 9.06 -5.87
CA GLY A 151 7.21 9.82 -4.67
C GLY A 151 6.48 11.14 -4.92
N ALA A 152 6.08 11.41 -6.17
CA ALA A 152 5.32 12.61 -6.54
C ALA A 152 3.83 12.40 -6.26
N PHE A 153 3.44 12.39 -4.99
CA PHE A 153 2.05 12.30 -4.53
C PHE A 153 1.94 12.86 -3.10
N GLN A 154 0.71 13.11 -2.66
CA GLN A 154 0.44 13.60 -1.31
C GLN A 154 -0.67 12.78 -0.65
N ALA A 155 -0.41 12.25 0.53
CA ALA A 155 -1.46 11.67 1.38
C ALA A 155 -2.29 12.78 2.05
N LYS A 156 -3.61 12.60 2.08
CA LYS A 156 -4.57 13.58 2.64
C LYS A 156 -5.70 12.89 3.40
N TYR A 157 -6.20 13.55 4.44
CA TYR A 157 -7.54 13.33 4.96
C TYR A 157 -8.54 14.09 4.07
N LEU A 158 -9.69 13.50 3.73
CA LEU A 158 -10.74 14.20 2.98
C LEU A 158 -11.83 14.82 3.87
N PHE A 159 -11.87 14.49 5.17
CA PHE A 159 -12.91 14.92 6.10
C PHE A 159 -12.34 15.21 7.49
#